data_AF-A0A6C2C472-F1
#
_entry.id   AF-A0A6C2C472-F1
#
_cell.length_a   1.000
_cell.length_b   1.000
_cell.length_c   1.000
_cell.angle_alpha   90.00
_cell.angle_beta   90.00
_cell.angle_gamma   90.00
#
_symmetry.space_group_name_H-M   'P 1'
#
loop_
_entity.id
_entity.type
_entity.pdbx_description
1 polymer ?
#
loop_
_entity_poly.entity_id
_entity_poly.type
_entity_poly.pdbx_seq_one_letter_code
_entity_poly.pdbx_strand_id
1 'polypeptide(L)' 'MSDKLIQLRVESEVKVKADETFMKQGLTTQMAIKVFLTQVANTGQTPFDNLFRG' A
#
# COMPACT_ATOMS: atom_id res chain seq x y z
N MET A 1 18.73 -10.45 8.21
CA MET A 1 17.91 -9.22 8.37
C MET A 1 16.66 -9.61 9.13
N SER A 2 16.21 -8.83 10.12
CA SER A 2 14.98 -9.16 10.86
C SER A 2 13.78 -8.60 10.12
N ASP A 3 12.88 -9.46 9.66
CA ASP A 3 11.59 -9.01 9.16
C ASP A 3 10.80 -8.33 10.28
N LYS A 4 10.17 -7.20 9.97
CA LYS A 4 9.32 -6.46 10.91
C LYS A 4 7.88 -6.51 10.40
N LEU A 5 6.95 -6.82 11.31
CA LEU A 5 5.54 -6.89 11.01
C LEU A 5 4.89 -5.51 11.20
N ILE A 6 4.06 -5.11 10.24
CA ILE A 6 3.31 -3.85 10.26
C ILE A 6 1.84 -4.18 10.52
N GLN A 7 1.29 -3.64 11.61
CA GLN A 7 -0.13 -3.75 11.96
C GLN A 7 -0.79 -2.37 11.82
N LEU A 8 -1.90 -2.32 11.09
CA LEU A 8 -2.65 -1.10 10.85
C LEU A 8 -4.12 -1.34 11.18
N ARG A 9 -4.76 -0.34 11.80
CA ARG A 9 -6.21 -0.31 11.96
C ARG A 9 -6.80 0.45 10.79
N VAL A 10 -7.74 -0.17 10.10
CA VAL A 10 -8.52 0.41 9.01
C VAL A 10 -9.95 -0.04 9.15
N GLU A 11 -10.88 0.75 8.64
CA GLU A 11 -12.29 0.36 8.60
C GLU A 11 -12.48 -0.90 7.73
N SER A 12 -13.38 -1.78 8.17
CA SER A 12 -13.61 -3.06 7.49
C SER A 12 -13.99 -2.88 6.03
N GLU A 13 -14.82 -1.89 5.72
CA GLU A 13 -15.24 -1.61 4.35
C GLU A 13 -14.08 -1.15 3.44
N VAL A 14 -13.17 -0.33 3.97
CA VAL A 14 -11.97 0.12 3.24
C VAL A 14 -11.09 -1.07 2.92
N LYS A 15 -10.90 -1.98 3.88
CA LYS A 15 -10.10 -3.19 3.70
C LYS A 15 -10.70 -4.12 2.64
N VAL A 16 -12.01 -4.35 2.69
CA VAL A 16 -12.70 -5.21 1.72
C VAL A 16 -12.57 -4.64 0.30
N LYS A 17 -12.87 -3.35 0.12
CA LYS A 17 -12.77 -2.67 -1.19
C LYS A 17 -11.34 -2.68 -1.75
N ALA A 18 -10.34 -2.48 -0.87
CA ALA A 18 -8.94 -2.54 -1.26
C ALA A 18 -8.53 -3.95 -1.72
N ASP A 19 -8.89 -4.98 -0.95
CA ASP A 19 -8.62 -6.38 -1.30
C ASP A 19 -9.23 -6.73 -2.67
N GLU A 20 -10.51 -6.42 -2.89
CA GLU A 20 -11.18 -6.68 -4.16
C GLU A 20 -10.50 -5.97 -5.34
N THR A 21 -10.04 -4.75 -5.13
CA THR A 21 -9.36 -3.96 -6.17
C THR A 21 -8.00 -4.55 -6.53
N PHE A 22 -7.19 -4.91 -5.52
CA PHE A 22 -5.89 -5.53 -5.75
C PHE A 22 -6.00 -6.95 -6.30
N MET A 23 -7.01 -7.73 -5.87
CA MET A 23 -7.25 -9.09 -6.38
C MET A 23 -7.55 -9.11 -7.88
N LYS A 24 -8.25 -8.10 -8.41
CA LYS A 24 -8.47 -7.95 -9.87
C LYS A 24 -7.16 -7.85 -10.66
N GLN A 25 -6.08 -7.44 -10.00
CA GLN A 25 -4.73 -7.31 -10.58
C GLN A 25 -3.81 -8.46 -10.16
N GLY A 26 -4.33 -9.51 -9.51
CA GLY A 26 -3.53 -10.63 -8.99
C GLY A 26 -2.67 -10.28 -7.78
N LEU A 27 -2.97 -9.17 -7.09
CA LEU A 27 -2.22 -8.69 -5.93
C LEU A 27 -3.01 -8.87 -4.64
N THR A 28 -2.31 -9.17 -3.55
CA THR A 28 -2.89 -9.06 -2.20
C THR A 28 -2.59 -7.68 -1.63
N THR A 29 -3.43 -7.20 -0.71
CA THR A 29 -3.19 -5.92 -0.02
C THR A 29 -1.84 -5.90 0.70
N GLN A 30 -1.39 -7.03 1.26
CA GLN A 30 -0.08 -7.11 1.90
C GLN A 30 1.07 -6.92 0.90
N MET A 31 0.98 -7.52 -0.29
CA MET A 31 1.99 -7.28 -1.34
C MET A 31 1.97 -5.84 -1.81
N ALA A 32 0.78 -5.27 -2.02
CA ALA A 32 0.64 -3.87 -2.42
C ALA A 32 1.29 -2.92 -1.41
N ILE A 33 1.05 -3.11 -0.11
CA ILE A 33 1.69 -2.33 0.97
C ILE A 33 3.21 -2.54 0.98
N LYS A 34 3.69 -3.78 0.80
CA LYS A 34 5.12 -4.06 0.72
C LYS A 34 5.80 -3.32 -0.44
N VAL A 35 5.20 -3.36 -1.62
CA VAL A 35 5.68 -2.64 -2.80
C VAL A 35 5.67 -1.13 -2.55
N PHE A 36 4.57 -0.60 -2.01
CA PHE A 36 4.43 0.80 -1.65
C PHE A 36 5.57 1.27 -0.73
N LEU A 37 5.80 0.57 0.40
CA LEU A 37 6.85 0.93 1.34
C LEU A 37 8.24 0.82 0.73
N THR A 38 8.47 -0.19 -0.12
CA THR A 38 9.73 -0.38 -0.82
C THR A 38 10.01 0.77 -1.77
N GLN A 39 8.99 1.22 -2.52
CA GLN A 39 9.13 2.36 -3.43
C GLN A 39 9.42 3.64 -2.65
N VAL A 40 8.63 3.95 -1.61
CA VAL A 40 8.86 5.14 -0.77
C VAL A 40 10.27 5.15 -0.18
N ALA A 41 10.75 4.02 0.33
CA ALA A 41 12.08 3.92 0.91
C ALA A 41 13.20 4.12 -0.13
N ASN A 42 13.01 3.62 -1.36
CA ASN A 42 14.02 3.70 -2.42
C ASN A 42 14.05 5.05 -3.15
N THR A 43 12.88 5.69 -3.33
CA THR A 43 12.77 6.94 -4.10
C THR A 43 12.72 8.19 -3.23
N GLY A 44 12.37 8.05 -1.95
CA GLY A 44 12.06 9.18 -1.06
C GLY A 44 10.78 9.93 -1.44
N GLN A 45 10.00 9.40 -2.39
CA GLN A 45 8.78 10.01 -2.90
C GLN A 45 7.56 9.16 -2.55
N THR A 46 6.46 9.82 -2.22
CA THR A 46 5.17 9.16 -1.97
C THR A 46 4.28 9.21 -3.21
N PRO A 47 3.33 8.26 -3.37
CA PRO A 47 2.29 8.36 -4.40
C PRO A 47 1.40 9.61 -4.28
N PHE A 48 1.48 10.33 -3.15
CA PHE A 48 0.75 11.56 -2.92
C PHE A 48 1.55 12.79 -3.31
N ASP A 49 2.82 12.63 -3.67
CA ASP A 49 3.64 13.73 -4.15
C ASP A 49 3.07 14.22 -5.49
N ASN A 50 2.79 15.53 -5.57
CA ASN A 50 2.14 16.17 -6.72
C ASN A 50 0.65 15.84 -6.94
N LEU A 51 -0.03 15.15 -6.01
CA LEU A 51 -1.46 14.81 -6.16
C LEU A 51 -2.39 16.03 -6.32
N PHE A 52 -1.96 17.20 -5.83
CA PHE A 52 -2.70 18.47 -5.88
C PHE A 52 -2.05 19.52 -6.78
N ARG A 53 -1.03 19.15 -7.57
CA ARG A 53 -0.45 20.05 -8.57
C ARG A 53 -1.24 19.93 -9.87
N GLY A 54 -2.49 20.39 -9.83
CA GLY A 54 -3.32 20.72 -10.98
C GLY A 54 -3.41 22.22 -11.15
#